data_AF-A0A563VML8-F1
#
_entry.id   AF-A0A563VML8-F1
#
_cell.length_a   1.000
_cell.length_b   1.000
_cell.length_c   1.000
_cell.angle_alpha   90.00
_cell.angle_beta   90.00
_cell.angle_gamma   90.00
#
_symmetry.space_group_name_H-M   'P 1'
#
loop_
_entity.id
_entity.type
_entity.pdbx_description
1 polymer ?
#
loop_
_entity_poly.entity_id
_entity_poly.type
_entity_poly.pdbx_seq_one_letter_code
_entity_poly.pdbx_strand_id
1 'polypeptide(L)'
;MPYSLDLRKKIVDYVERGGGVTKAAQIFKVSRASIYRWLNRENLEATKVKRRQRKLDWEALKKDVRENPQHRLIDRAIKFEVQPSAILYALRQMKITRKKNNYVIAKEAEKKESNTIKN
;
A
#
# COMPACT_ATOMS: atom_id res chain seq x y z
N MET A 1 -12.96 12.39 -1.78
CA MET A 1 -14.05 13.34 -2.05
C MET A 1 -13.45 14.57 -2.69
N PRO A 2 -14.11 15.17 -3.70
CA PRO A 2 -13.52 16.24 -4.50
C PRO A 2 -13.41 17.57 -3.75
N TYR A 3 -14.26 17.82 -2.76
CA TYR A 3 -14.31 19.07 -1.99
C TYR A 3 -13.15 19.19 -1.00
N SER A 4 -12.66 20.41 -0.74
CA SER A 4 -11.60 20.66 0.25
C SER A 4 -12.05 20.29 1.67
N LEU A 5 -11.10 20.12 2.58
CA LEU A 5 -11.39 19.82 3.98
C LEU A 5 -12.07 21.00 4.67
N ASP A 6 -11.61 22.22 4.40
CA ASP A 6 -12.13 23.43 5.02
C ASP A 6 -13.58 23.68 4.63
N LEU A 7 -13.92 23.46 3.36
CA LEU A 7 -15.30 23.57 2.89
C LEU A 7 -16.22 22.57 3.58
N ARG A 8 -15.76 21.31 3.75
CA ARG A 8 -16.52 20.27 4.45
C ARG A 8 -16.78 20.67 5.91
N LYS A 9 -15.74 21.12 6.62
CA LYS A 9 -15.86 21.59 8.00
C LYS A 9 -16.83 22.75 8.12
N LYS A 10 -16.72 23.76 7.26
CA LYS A 10 -17.60 24.93 7.26
C LYS A 10 -19.07 24.58 7.02
N ILE A 11 -19.34 23.61 6.14
CA ILE A 11 -20.71 23.17 5.85
C ILE A 11 -21.29 22.35 7.02
N VAL A 12 -20.49 21.48 7.63
CA VAL A 12 -20.92 20.70 8.79
C VAL A 12 -21.20 21.62 9.98
N ASP A 13 -20.29 22.54 10.29
CA ASP A 13 -20.44 23.54 11.35
C ASP A 13 -21.68 24.44 11.10
N TYR A 14 -21.96 24.82 9.85
CA TYR A 14 -23.19 25.53 9.51
C TYR A 14 -24.45 24.73 9.86
N VAL A 15 -24.46 23.42 9.58
CA VAL A 15 -25.60 22.55 9.87
C VAL A 15 -25.75 22.30 11.38
N GLU A 16 -24.64 22.07 12.09
CA GLU A 16 -24.62 21.87 13.55
C GLU A 16 -25.12 23.10 14.32
N ARG A 17 -24.86 24.32 13.81
CA ARG A 17 -25.40 25.57 14.36
C ARG A 17 -26.89 25.80 14.07
N GLY A 18 -27.61 24.79 13.56
CA GLY A 18 -29.04 24.86 13.24
C GLY A 18 -29.36 25.26 11.79
N GLY A 19 -28.35 25.29 10.92
CA GLY A 19 -28.54 25.57 9.50
C GLY A 19 -29.21 24.40 8.77
N GLY A 20 -30.26 24.68 7.98
CA GLY A 20 -30.93 23.65 7.19
C GLY A 20 -30.05 23.10 6.05
N VAL A 21 -30.05 21.77 5.86
CA VAL A 21 -29.28 21.09 4.79
C VAL A 21 -29.63 21.63 3.39
N THR A 22 -30.90 21.94 3.13
CA THR A 22 -31.35 22.51 1.85
C THR A 22 -30.76 23.90 1.61
N LYS A 23 -30.69 24.73 2.66
CA LYS A 23 -30.13 26.08 2.59
C LYS A 23 -28.60 26.03 2.45
N ALA A 24 -27.94 25.11 3.16
CA ALA A 24 -26.52 24.84 2.99
C ALA A 24 -26.19 24.42 1.54
N ALA A 25 -26.97 23.51 0.96
CA ALA A 25 -26.78 23.09 -0.43
C ALA A 25 -26.87 24.25 -1.43
N GLN A 26 -27.83 25.18 -1.22
CA GLN A 26 -28.02 26.35 -2.07
C GLN A 26 -26.91 27.41 -1.92
N ILE A 27 -26.45 27.66 -0.69
CA ILE A 27 -25.40 28.64 -0.37
C ILE A 27 -24.04 28.15 -0.88
N PHE A 28 -23.67 26.93 -0.51
CA PHE A 28 -22.34 26.38 -0.80
C PHE A 28 -22.26 25.70 -2.18
N LYS A 29 -23.36 25.63 -2.92
CA LYS A 29 -23.47 24.97 -4.24
C LYS A 29 -22.99 23.52 -4.21
N VAL A 30 -23.35 22.81 -3.14
CA VAL A 30 -23.02 21.39 -2.92
C VAL A 30 -24.30 20.57 -2.95
N SER A 31 -24.25 19.37 -3.53
CA SER A 31 -25.41 18.47 -3.53
C SER A 31 -25.81 18.08 -2.09
N ARG A 32 -27.11 18.01 -1.81
CA ARG A 32 -27.65 17.55 -0.52
C ARG A 32 -27.08 16.17 -0.13
N ALA A 33 -26.94 15.27 -1.10
CA ALA A 33 -26.38 13.94 -0.90
C ALA A 33 -24.91 13.95 -0.44
N SER A 34 -24.11 14.96 -0.82
CA SER A 34 -22.74 15.11 -0.31
C SER A 34 -22.75 15.57 1.15
N ILE A 35 -23.65 16.48 1.51
CA ILE A 35 -23.80 16.99 2.88
C ILE A 35 -24.19 15.86 3.82
N TYR A 36 -25.21 15.06 3.47
CA TYR A 36 -25.58 13.89 4.27
C TYR A 36 -24.43 12.88 4.43
N ARG A 37 -23.63 12.65 3.38
CA ARG A 37 -22.44 11.79 3.47
C ARG A 37 -21.36 12.32 4.43
N TRP A 38 -21.30 13.63 4.63
CA TRP A 38 -20.38 14.26 5.59
C TRP A 38 -20.90 14.19 7.01
N LEU A 39 -22.19 14.46 7.21
CA LEU A 39 -22.84 14.35 8.52
C LEU A 39 -22.79 12.91 9.06
N ASN A 40 -22.84 11.91 8.19
CA ASN A 40 -22.76 10.49 8.58
C ASN A 40 -21.31 10.00 8.83
N ARG A 41 -20.29 10.86 8.83
CA ARG A 41 -18.89 10.48 9.07
C ARG A 41 -18.32 11.16 10.30
N GLU A 42 -17.61 10.39 11.12
CA GLU A 42 -16.82 10.91 12.25
C GLU A 42 -15.60 11.73 11.77
N ASN A 43 -14.97 11.31 10.68
CA ASN A 43 -13.81 12.00 10.10
C ASN A 43 -14.12 12.53 8.69
N LEU A 44 -14.03 13.86 8.54
CA LEU A 44 -14.25 14.57 7.29
C LEU A 44 -13.08 14.50 6.32
N GLU A 45 -11.93 13.96 6.72
CA GLU A 45 -10.79 13.75 5.83
C GLU A 45 -11.11 12.79 4.68
N ALA A 46 -10.42 12.97 3.57
CA ALA A 46 -10.51 12.02 2.47
C ALA A 46 -9.87 10.69 2.92
N THR A 47 -10.61 9.59 2.80
CA THR A 47 -10.06 8.25 2.97
C THR A 47 -8.96 8.02 1.94
N LYS A 48 -7.70 8.08 2.37
CA LYS A 48 -6.54 7.80 1.52
C LYS A 48 -6.34 6.28 1.47
N VAL A 49 -6.68 5.67 0.33
CA VAL A 49 -6.41 4.25 0.10
C VAL A 49 -4.91 4.11 -0.14
N LYS A 50 -4.15 3.72 0.89
CA LYS A 50 -2.69 3.56 0.80
C LYS A 50 -2.29 2.48 -0.20
N ARG A 51 -3.02 1.36 -0.20
CA ARG A 51 -2.78 0.24 -1.10
C ARG A 51 -4.07 -0.54 -1.30
N ARG A 52 -4.28 -1.03 -2.52
CA ARG A 52 -5.36 -1.96 -2.85
C ARG A 52 -4.82 -3.39 -2.80
N GLN A 53 -5.55 -4.29 -2.13
CA GLN A 53 -5.30 -5.74 -2.22
C GLN A 53 -5.52 -6.18 -3.67
N ARG A 54 -4.52 -6.82 -4.28
CA ARG A 54 -4.59 -7.43 -5.62
C ARG A 54 -4.25 -8.91 -5.45
N LYS A 55 -3.87 -9.61 -6.53
CA LYS A 55 -3.52 -11.03 -6.49
C LYS A 55 -2.35 -11.38 -5.55
N LEU A 56 -1.36 -10.49 -5.43
CA LEU A 56 -0.15 -10.76 -4.64
C LEU A 56 -0.40 -10.52 -3.14
N ASP A 57 -0.19 -11.56 -2.34
CA ASP A 57 -0.02 -11.42 -0.89
C ASP A 57 1.41 -10.99 -0.56
N TRP A 58 1.53 -9.85 0.12
CA TRP A 58 2.82 -9.24 0.42
C TRP A 58 3.46 -9.80 1.68
N GLU A 59 2.66 -10.28 2.64
CA GLU A 59 3.23 -10.92 3.84
C GLU A 59 3.84 -12.27 3.45
N ALA A 60 3.15 -13.03 2.59
CA ALA A 60 3.70 -14.24 1.98
C ALA A 60 4.98 -13.96 1.17
N LEU A 61 4.99 -12.92 0.33
CA LEU A 61 6.20 -12.54 -0.42
C LEU A 61 7.35 -12.13 0.52
N LYS A 62 7.06 -11.40 1.59
CA LYS A 62 8.07 -10.97 2.58
C LYS A 62 8.69 -12.16 3.31
N LYS A 63 7.89 -13.18 3.65
CA LYS A 63 8.37 -14.43 4.24
C LYS A 63 9.26 -15.20 3.25
N ASP A 64 8.80 -15.36 2.01
CA ASP A 64 9.55 -16.03 0.94
C ASP A 64 10.89 -15.34 0.63
N VAL A 65 10.97 -14.01 0.75
CA VAL A 65 12.22 -13.27 0.57
C VAL A 65 13.23 -13.52 1.70
N ARG A 66 12.76 -13.71 2.93
CA ARG A 66 13.62 -14.04 4.08
C ARG A 66 14.16 -15.46 3.99
N GLU A 67 13.32 -16.42 3.63
CA GLU A 67 13.68 -17.84 3.53
C GLU A 67 14.60 -18.09 2.33
N ASN A 68 14.29 -17.46 1.19
CA ASN A 68 14.96 -17.72 -0.09
C ASN A 68 15.61 -16.46 -0.67
N PRO A 69 16.64 -15.84 -0.05
CA PRO A 69 17.19 -14.56 -0.50
C PRO A 69 17.87 -14.61 -1.88
N GLN A 70 18.18 -15.81 -2.35
CA GLN A 70 18.85 -16.07 -3.63
C GLN A 70 17.91 -16.18 -4.83
N HIS A 71 16.60 -16.39 -4.61
CA HIS A 71 15.65 -16.60 -5.70
C HIS A 71 15.53 -15.38 -6.61
N ARG A 72 15.46 -15.64 -7.91
CA ARG A 72 15.26 -14.62 -8.93
C ARG A 72 13.81 -14.14 -8.90
N LEU A 73 13.57 -12.97 -9.49
CA LEU A 73 12.22 -12.42 -9.58
C LEU A 73 11.26 -13.33 -10.38
N ILE A 74 11.79 -14.03 -11.39
CA ILE A 74 11.03 -14.96 -12.23
C ILE A 74 10.56 -16.17 -11.42
N ASP A 75 11.44 -16.77 -10.62
CA ASP A 75 11.10 -17.94 -9.79
C ASP A 75 9.97 -17.61 -8.80
N ARG A 76 10.04 -16.42 -8.19
CA ARG A 76 8.98 -15.93 -7.29
C ARG A 76 7.70 -15.63 -8.04
N ALA A 77 7.80 -15.04 -9.23
CA ALA A 77 6.65 -14.72 -10.06
C ALA A 77 5.83 -15.97 -10.42
N ILE A 78 6.52 -17.07 -10.77
CA ILE A 78 5.90 -18.38 -11.00
C ILE A 78 5.23 -18.89 -9.72
N LYS A 79 5.93 -18.86 -8.58
CA LYS A 79 5.39 -19.31 -7.28
C LYS A 79 4.13 -18.56 -6.84
N PHE A 80 4.08 -17.25 -7.08
CA PHE A 80 2.97 -16.38 -6.70
C PHE A 80 1.95 -16.17 -7.81
N GLU A 81 2.10 -16.85 -8.97
CA GLU A 81 1.24 -16.73 -10.15
C GLU A 81 1.00 -15.28 -10.60
N VAL A 82 2.04 -14.46 -10.54
CA VAL A 82 2.02 -13.04 -10.93
C VAL A 82 3.14 -12.74 -11.91
N GLN A 83 3.08 -11.58 -12.56
CA GLN A 83 4.15 -11.13 -13.45
C GLN A 83 5.39 -10.70 -12.64
N PRO A 84 6.63 -10.92 -13.13
CA PRO A 84 7.85 -10.50 -12.42
C PRO A 84 7.91 -9.00 -12.10
N SER A 85 7.30 -8.16 -12.93
CA SER A 85 7.19 -6.71 -12.67
C SER A 85 6.38 -6.39 -11.41
N ALA A 86 5.36 -7.18 -11.09
CA ALA A 86 4.57 -7.03 -9.87
C ALA A 86 5.38 -7.36 -8.62
N ILE A 87 6.21 -8.42 -8.69
CA ILE A 87 7.16 -8.75 -7.61
C ILE A 87 8.18 -7.62 -7.43
N LEU A 88 8.78 -7.13 -8.52
CA LEU A 88 9.73 -6.00 -8.47
C LEU A 88 9.10 -4.76 -7.81
N TYR A 89 7.88 -4.40 -8.22
CA TYR A 89 7.14 -3.28 -7.64
C TYR A 89 6.90 -3.49 -6.15
N ALA A 90 6.43 -4.66 -5.73
CA ALA A 90 6.17 -4.99 -4.33
C ALA A 90 7.45 -4.90 -3.48
N LEU A 91 8.57 -5.45 -3.96
CA LEU A 91 9.87 -5.35 -3.26
C LEU A 91 10.35 -3.91 -3.10
N ARG A 92 10.21 -3.08 -4.14
CA ARG A 92 10.53 -1.64 -4.08
C ARG A 92 9.68 -0.90 -3.05
N GLN A 93 8.38 -1.18 -3.01
CA GLN A 93 7.47 -0.59 -2.03
C GLN A 93 7.78 -1.02 -0.59
N MET A 94 8.23 -2.27 -0.41
CA MET A 94 8.73 -2.78 0.88
C MET A 94 10.15 -2.30 1.24
N LYS A 95 10.78 -1.50 0.37
CA LYS A 95 12.18 -1.04 0.50
C LYS A 95 13.20 -2.18 0.64
N ILE A 96 12.86 -3.37 0.11
CA ILE A 96 13.77 -4.51 0.08
C ILE A 96 14.64 -4.37 -1.16
N THR A 97 15.92 -4.12 -0.97
CA THR A 97 16.91 -4.06 -2.04
C THR A 97 18.04 -5.03 -1.74
N ARG A 98 18.57 -5.65 -2.79
CA ARG A 98 19.73 -6.54 -2.69
C ARG A 98 20.86 -5.98 -3.54
N LYS A 99 21.94 -5.56 -2.90
CA LYS A 99 23.20 -5.24 -3.59
C LYS A 99 23.92 -6.56 -3.89
N LYS A 100 24.24 -6.80 -5.16
CA LYS A 100 25.08 -7.94 -5.55
C LYS A 100 26.54 -7.60 -5.25
N ASN A 101 27.00 -7.87 -4.03
CA ASN A 101 28.43 -7.95 -3.78
C ASN A 101 28.87 -9.37 -4.13
N ASN A 102 29.34 -9.57 -5.36
CA ASN A 102 29.79 -10.88 -5.88
C ASN A 102 30.79 -11.59 -4.94
N TYR A 103 31.59 -10.81 -4.21
CA TYR A 103 32.57 -11.30 -3.24
C TYR A 103 31.97 -12.14 -2.09
N VAL A 104 30.82 -11.74 -1.56
CA VAL A 104 30.19 -12.45 -0.42
C VAL A 104 29.57 -13.76 -0.89
N ILE A 105 29.03 -13.80 -2.11
CA ILE A 105 28.39 -14.98 -2.71
C ILE A 105 29.44 -16.06 -3.03
N ALA A 106 30.59 -15.67 -3.59
CA ALA A 106 31.69 -16.60 -3.84
C ALA A 106 32.23 -17.20 -2.54
N LYS A 107 32.43 -16.37 -1.50
CA LYS A 107 32.91 -16.81 -0.19
C LYS A 107 31.93 -17.73 0.55
N GLU A 108 30.62 -17.53 0.39
CA GLU A 108 29.59 -18.42 0.95
C GLU A 108 29.48 -19.75 0.19
N ALA A 109 29.72 -19.75 -1.13
CA ALA A 109 29.78 -20.97 -1.93
C ALA A 109 31.00 -21.82 -1.57
N GLU A 110 32.19 -21.20 -1.48
CA GLU A 110 33.44 -21.86 -1.03
C GLU A 110 33.29 -22.44 0.39
N LYS A 111 32.62 -21.71 1.29
CA LYS A 111 32.40 -22.17 2.67
C LYS A 111 31.44 -23.35 2.74
N LYS A 112 30.43 -23.43 1.85
CA LYS A 112 29.54 -24.59 1.74
C LYS A 112 30.27 -25.81 1.18
N GLU A 113 31.06 -25.66 0.12
CA GLU A 113 31.86 -26.75 -0.47
C GLU A 113 32.87 -27.31 0.56
N SER A 114 33.56 -26.44 1.29
CA SER A 114 34.52 -26.87 2.31
C SER A 114 33.90 -27.61 3.50
N ASN A 115 32.63 -27.35 3.82
CA ASN A 115 31.89 -28.05 4.89
C ASN A 115 31.28 -29.38 4.40
N THR A 116 31.00 -29.50 3.10
CA THR A 116 30.53 -30.76 2.50
C THR A 116 31.66 -31.77 2.32
N ILE A 117 32.90 -31.31 2.08
CA ILE A 117 34.09 -32.18 1.92
C ILE A 117 34.63 -32.68 3.29
N LYS A 118 34.28 -32.02 4.39
CA LYS A 118 34.76 -32.35 5.75
C LYS A 118 33.84 -33.27 6.56
N ASN A 119 32.68 -33.64 6.02
CA ASN A 119 31.80 -34.70 6.54
C ASN A 119 31.96 -35.94 5.66
#